data_AF-A0A1B6LHZ8-F1
#
_entry.id   AF-A0A1B6LHZ8-F1
#
_cell.length_a   1.000
_cell.length_b   1.000
_cell.length_c   1.000
_cell.angle_alpha   90.00
_cell.angle_beta   90.00
_cell.angle_gamma   90.00
#
_symmetry.space_group_name_H-M   'P 1'
#
loop_
_entity.id
_entity.type
_entity.pdbx_description
1 polymer ?
#
loop_
_entity_poly.entity_id
_entity_poly.type
_entity_poly.pdbx_seq_one_letter_code
_entity_poly.pdbx_strand_id
1 'polypeptide(L)'
;MSGKRKRIVVSLETKLKAIERLDKGETIKKVAAELGVGEVTVGDWKRKRSDIEKWVHQHVNASAGGSGLPRKTMKKGEYELTSEALFLWFCQIRGMASPITGPMLHTKALDFHKKFKDGEESFTASDGWINRWKAKYGVRQLDISGEKLSADHSEISEFRSKLEDFIIENGLTSEQLFNCDETGLNHRMLPTKTLASRQEQTPPGFKKVRRG
;
A
#
# COMPACT_ATOMS: atom_id res chain seq x y z
N MET A 1 40.29 15.41 18.77
CA MET A 1 38.91 15.90 18.91
C MET A 1 37.98 14.98 18.14
N SER A 2 37.17 14.15 18.82
CA SER A 2 36.22 13.27 18.13
C SER A 2 35.12 14.11 17.51
N GLY A 3 35.00 14.13 16.18
CA GLY A 3 33.93 14.81 15.47
C GLY A 3 32.55 14.35 15.95
N LYS A 4 31.57 15.26 15.93
CA LYS A 4 30.16 14.94 16.25
C LYS A 4 29.68 13.81 15.33
N ARG A 5 29.30 12.66 15.90
CA ARG A 5 28.70 11.56 15.12
C ARG A 5 27.40 12.03 14.46
N LYS A 6 27.20 11.65 13.20
CA LYS A 6 25.94 11.88 12.48
C LYS A 6 24.80 11.13 13.17
N ARG A 7 23.67 11.80 13.37
CA ARG A 7 22.47 11.19 13.99
C ARG A 7 21.88 10.14 13.05
N ILE A 8 21.93 8.87 13.45
CA ILE A 8 21.30 7.75 12.75
C ILE A 8 19.97 7.40 13.44
N VAL A 9 18.91 7.26 12.66
CA VAL A 9 17.57 6.88 13.15
C VAL A 9 17.14 5.57 12.49
N VAL A 10 17.07 4.52 13.30
CA VAL A 10 16.68 3.16 12.88
C VAL A 10 15.20 2.87 13.15
N SER A 11 14.66 1.86 12.48
CA SER A 11 13.27 1.41 12.66
C SER A 11 13.03 0.71 13.99
N LEU A 12 11.77 0.62 14.44
CA LEU A 12 11.39 -0.13 15.64
C LEU A 12 11.69 -1.63 15.48
N GLU A 13 11.54 -2.19 14.28
CA GLU A 13 11.95 -3.56 13.97
C GLU A 13 13.47 -3.75 14.14
N THR A 14 14.28 -2.80 13.67
CA THR A 14 15.74 -2.83 13.87
C THR A 14 16.10 -2.73 15.35
N LYS A 15 15.36 -1.94 16.14
CA LYS A 15 15.56 -1.88 17.61
C LYS A 15 15.18 -3.20 18.27
N LEU A 16 14.10 -3.84 17.86
CA LEU A 16 13.67 -5.15 18.36
C LEU A 16 14.74 -6.21 18.07
N LYS A 17 15.22 -6.29 16.82
CA LYS A 17 16.33 -7.17 16.44
C LYS A 17 17.61 -6.88 17.22
N ALA A 18 17.91 -5.60 17.49
CA ALA A 18 19.05 -5.24 18.33
C ALA A 18 18.90 -5.78 19.76
N ILE A 19 17.70 -5.72 20.34
CA ILE A 19 17.40 -6.29 21.67
C ILE A 19 17.56 -7.82 21.66
N GLU A 20 17.01 -8.51 20.66
CA GLU A 20 17.17 -9.97 20.50
C GLU A 20 18.64 -10.39 20.39
N ARG A 21 19.47 -9.59 19.72
CA ARG A 21 20.92 -9.83 19.63
C ARG A 21 21.62 -9.68 20.99
N LEU A 22 21.20 -8.70 21.79
CA LEU A 22 21.71 -8.54 23.16
C LEU A 22 21.29 -9.73 24.06
N ASP A 23 20.10 -10.28 23.86
CA ASP A 23 19.64 -11.48 24.59
C ASP A 23 20.44 -12.73 24.22
N LYS A 24 20.90 -12.82 22.98
CA LYS A 24 21.82 -13.87 22.50
C LYS A 24 23.26 -13.70 23.02
N GLY A 25 23.51 -12.70 23.87
CA GLY A 25 24.81 -12.48 24.50
C GLY A 25 25.75 -11.54 23.73
N GLU A 26 25.29 -10.88 22.66
CA GLU A 26 26.13 -9.88 22.00
C GLU A 26 26.31 -8.62 22.87
N THR A 27 27.49 -8.00 22.79
CA THR A 27 27.78 -6.79 23.57
C THR A 27 27.14 -5.55 22.94
N ILE A 28 26.77 -4.58 23.78
CA ILE A 28 26.23 -3.28 23.36
C ILE A 28 27.18 -2.59 22.37
N LYS A 29 28.49 -2.65 22.63
CA LYS A 29 29.53 -2.07 21.77
C LYS A 29 29.50 -2.66 20.35
N LYS A 30 29.37 -3.98 20.23
CA LYS A 30 29.31 -4.66 18.94
C LYS A 30 28.05 -4.27 18.16
N VAL A 31 26.88 -4.35 18.80
CA VAL A 31 25.59 -4.01 18.19
C VAL A 31 25.56 -2.52 17.78
N ALA A 32 26.08 -1.63 18.62
CA ALA A 32 26.14 -0.20 18.34
C ALA A 32 27.05 0.13 17.14
N ALA A 33 28.23 -0.51 17.06
CA ALA A 33 29.17 -0.33 15.96
C ALA A 33 28.57 -0.77 14.62
N GLU A 34 27.95 -1.96 14.56
CA GLU A 34 27.33 -2.48 13.34
C GLU A 34 26.14 -1.64 12.86
N LEU A 35 25.34 -1.11 13.79
CA LEU A 35 24.20 -0.25 13.46
C LEU A 35 24.59 1.22 13.26
N GLY A 36 25.85 1.58 13.47
CA GLY A 36 26.36 2.95 13.42
C GLY A 36 25.75 3.89 14.46
N VAL A 37 25.20 3.37 15.55
CA VAL A 37 24.57 4.17 16.62
C VAL A 37 25.48 4.28 17.85
N GLY A 38 25.13 5.16 18.80
CA GLY A 38 25.85 5.27 20.06
C GLY A 38 25.53 4.11 21.00
N GLU A 39 26.50 3.66 21.79
CA GLU A 39 26.30 2.62 22.82
C GLU A 39 25.18 2.97 23.80
N VAL A 40 25.13 4.25 24.22
CA VAL A 40 24.05 4.78 25.08
C VAL A 40 22.67 4.59 24.42
N THR A 41 22.58 4.79 23.10
CA THR A 41 21.32 4.63 22.35
C THR A 41 20.83 3.19 22.37
N VAL A 42 21.74 2.22 22.22
CA VAL A 42 21.41 0.79 22.32
C VAL A 42 21.02 0.42 23.77
N GLY A 43 21.72 0.99 24.76
CA GLY A 43 21.34 0.86 26.18
C GLY A 43 19.94 1.39 26.48
N ASP A 44 19.57 2.52 25.88
CA ASP A 44 18.21 3.09 26.01
C ASP A 44 17.16 2.21 25.36
N TRP A 45 17.44 1.57 24.21
CA TRP A 45 16.51 0.61 23.59
C TRP A 45 16.28 -0.60 24.50
N LYS A 46 17.35 -1.13 25.11
CA LYS A 46 17.25 -2.23 26.08
C LYS A 46 16.38 -1.83 27.28
N ARG A 47 16.54 -0.60 27.80
CA ARG A 47 15.71 -0.09 28.91
C ARG A 47 14.23 0.06 28.51
N LYS A 48 13.96 0.48 27.27
CA LYS A 48 12.60 0.65 26.71
C LYS A 48 12.06 -0.61 26.02
N ARG A 49 12.60 -1.79 26.32
CA ARG A 49 12.24 -3.06 25.68
C ARG A 49 10.74 -3.32 25.71
N SER A 50 10.15 -3.31 26.92
CA SER A 50 8.73 -3.62 27.11
C SER A 50 7.82 -2.72 26.26
N ASP A 51 8.15 -1.42 26.17
CA ASP A 51 7.39 -0.47 25.36
C ASP A 51 7.53 -0.75 23.86
N ILE A 52 8.76 -1.06 23.40
CA ILE A 52 9.03 -1.38 21.99
C ILE A 52 8.31 -2.67 21.59
N GLU A 53 8.38 -3.72 22.41
CA GLU A 53 7.70 -5.00 22.16
C GLU A 53 6.18 -4.83 22.13
N LYS A 54 5.60 -4.18 23.15
CA LYS A 54 4.16 -3.89 23.19
C LYS A 54 3.71 -3.09 21.97
N TRP A 55 4.46 -2.05 21.62
CA TRP A 55 4.13 -1.20 20.48
C TRP A 55 4.19 -1.99 19.17
N VAL A 56 5.24 -2.79 18.96
CA VAL A 56 5.35 -3.63 17.77
C VAL A 56 4.19 -4.60 17.71
N HIS A 57 3.89 -5.35 18.78
CA HIS A 57 2.77 -6.28 18.84
C HIS A 57 1.41 -5.64 18.54
N GLN A 58 1.13 -4.46 19.12
CA GLN A 58 -0.13 -3.74 18.92
C GLN A 58 -0.29 -3.21 17.49
N HIS A 59 0.82 -2.95 16.78
CA HIS A 59 0.81 -2.32 15.47
C HIS A 59 1.35 -3.22 14.34
N VAL A 60 1.56 -4.53 14.57
CA VAL A 60 1.88 -5.52 13.52
C VAL A 60 0.79 -5.53 12.44
N ASN A 61 -0.47 -5.28 12.80
CA ASN A 61 -1.59 -5.31 11.85
C ASN A 61 -1.66 -4.09 10.91
N ALA A 62 -1.03 -2.96 11.25
CA ALA A 62 -0.80 -1.88 10.28
C ALA A 62 0.24 -2.27 9.21
N SER A 63 0.97 -3.38 9.46
CA SER A 63 1.98 -3.97 8.59
C SER A 63 1.57 -5.36 8.06
N ALA A 64 0.36 -5.86 8.36
CA ALA A 64 -0.14 -7.14 7.83
C ALA A 64 -0.31 -7.10 6.30
N GLY A 65 -0.35 -5.89 5.71
CA GLY A 65 -0.21 -5.66 4.27
C GLY A 65 1.20 -5.30 3.81
N GLY A 66 2.26 -5.53 4.61
CA GLY A 66 3.68 -5.37 4.26
C GLY A 66 4.11 -4.07 3.56
N SER A 67 3.29 -3.01 3.59
CA SER A 67 3.34 -1.93 2.60
C SER A 67 3.85 -0.60 3.14
N GLY A 68 3.78 -0.37 4.46
CA GLY A 68 4.23 0.87 5.11
C GLY A 68 5.76 0.98 5.23
N LEU A 69 6.28 2.21 5.28
CA LEU A 69 7.69 2.43 5.64
C LEU A 69 7.93 1.96 7.09
N PRO A 70 9.06 1.27 7.36
CA PRO A 70 9.34 0.73 8.68
C PRO A 70 9.40 1.87 9.70
N ARG A 71 8.46 1.85 10.65
CA ARG A 71 8.24 2.97 11.56
C ARG A 71 9.42 3.13 12.51
N LYS A 72 9.87 4.37 12.71
CA LYS A 72 11.05 4.69 13.54
C LYS A 72 10.71 5.18 14.95
N THR A 73 9.44 5.55 15.18
CA THR A 73 8.95 6.19 16.40
C THR A 73 7.66 5.54 16.91
N MET A 74 7.53 5.48 18.24
CA MET A 74 6.30 5.02 18.93
C MET A 74 5.25 6.13 19.09
N LYS A 75 5.54 7.37 18.63
CA LYS A 75 4.62 8.50 18.76
C LYS A 75 3.32 8.22 17.96
N LYS A 76 2.17 8.27 18.63
CA LYS A 76 0.86 8.18 17.97
C LYS A 76 0.60 9.45 17.15
N GLY A 77 -0.05 9.29 16.00
CA GLY A 77 -0.51 10.43 15.22
C GLY A 77 -1.63 11.15 15.95
N GLU A 78 -1.86 12.40 15.59
CA GLU A 78 -2.93 13.25 16.14
C GLU A 78 -4.34 12.79 15.76
N TYR A 79 -4.45 12.01 14.68
CA TYR A 79 -5.72 11.52 14.11
C TYR A 79 -5.67 10.00 13.92
N GLU A 80 -5.19 9.26 14.93
CA GLU A 80 -4.88 7.83 14.79
C GLU A 80 -6.13 6.99 14.50
N LEU A 81 -7.25 7.23 15.17
CA LEU A 81 -8.51 6.49 14.95
C LEU A 81 -9.05 6.73 13.54
N THR A 82 -9.09 7.99 13.12
CA THR A 82 -9.48 8.39 11.76
C THR A 82 -8.56 7.76 10.71
N SER A 83 -7.26 7.73 10.98
CA SER A 83 -6.23 7.17 10.11
C SER A 83 -6.40 5.66 9.91
N GLU A 84 -6.64 4.91 10.99
CA GLU A 84 -6.83 3.46 10.99
C GLU A 84 -8.15 3.07 10.32
N ALA A 85 -9.26 3.75 10.67
CA ALA A 85 -10.56 3.49 10.07
C ALA A 85 -10.55 3.74 8.55
N LEU A 86 -9.88 4.81 8.10
CA LEU A 86 -9.70 5.08 6.67
C LEU A 86 -8.94 3.96 5.95
N PHE A 87 -7.95 3.35 6.61
CA PHE A 87 -7.18 2.25 6.05
C PHE A 87 -7.98 0.95 5.97
N LEU A 88 -8.74 0.62 7.00
CA LEU A 88 -9.64 -0.53 6.99
C LEU A 88 -10.70 -0.41 5.88
N TRP A 89 -11.32 0.77 5.76
CA TRP A 89 -12.26 1.05 4.67
C TRP A 89 -11.59 0.97 3.29
N PHE A 90 -10.38 1.51 3.14
CA PHE A 90 -9.62 1.39 1.90
C PHE A 90 -9.40 -0.09 1.51
N CYS A 91 -8.95 -0.92 2.46
CA CYS A 91 -8.73 -2.35 2.22
C CYS A 91 -10.03 -3.07 1.81
N GLN A 92 -11.14 -2.76 2.48
CA GLN A 92 -12.44 -3.33 2.17
C GLN A 92 -12.89 -3.01 0.74
N ILE A 93 -12.81 -1.74 0.33
CA ILE A 93 -13.25 -1.31 -1.01
C ILE A 93 -12.32 -1.86 -2.11
N ARG A 94 -11.00 -1.96 -1.84
CA ARG A 94 -10.06 -2.62 -2.76
C ARG A 94 -10.36 -4.11 -2.93
N GLY A 95 -10.75 -4.81 -1.85
CA GLY A 95 -11.18 -6.20 -1.93
C GLY A 95 -12.41 -6.42 -2.82
N MET A 96 -13.23 -5.39 -3.01
CA MET A 96 -14.38 -5.39 -3.92
C MET A 96 -14.03 -4.94 -5.35
N ALA A 97 -12.74 -4.81 -5.68
CA ALA A 97 -12.21 -4.34 -6.97
C ALA A 97 -12.72 -2.96 -7.43
N SER A 98 -13.26 -2.15 -6.52
CA SER A 98 -13.74 -0.81 -6.86
C SER A 98 -12.58 0.20 -6.88
N PRO A 99 -12.53 1.11 -7.87
CA PRO A 99 -11.48 2.11 -7.93
C PRO A 99 -11.66 3.17 -6.85
N ILE A 100 -10.56 3.51 -6.17
CA ILE A 100 -10.55 4.55 -5.12
C ILE A 100 -9.75 5.74 -5.62
N THR A 101 -10.39 6.90 -5.65
CA THR A 101 -9.76 8.17 -6.04
C THR A 101 -9.28 8.97 -4.84
N GLY A 102 -8.45 9.99 -5.10
CA GLY A 102 -8.04 10.97 -4.09
C GLY A 102 -9.24 11.62 -3.39
N PRO A 103 -10.18 12.26 -4.12
CA PRO A 103 -11.35 12.91 -3.53
C PRO A 103 -12.17 11.98 -2.61
N MET A 104 -12.33 10.70 -2.99
CA MET A 104 -13.01 9.72 -2.13
C MET A 104 -12.30 9.54 -0.79
N LEU A 105 -10.96 9.51 -0.75
CA LEU A 105 -10.21 9.48 0.51
C LEU A 105 -10.45 10.73 1.34
N HIS A 106 -10.44 11.92 0.74
CA HIS A 106 -10.69 13.17 1.48
C HIS A 106 -12.07 13.16 2.13
N THR A 107 -13.12 12.87 1.35
CA THR A 107 -14.49 12.81 1.86
C THR A 107 -14.61 11.78 2.97
N LYS A 108 -14.06 10.58 2.78
CA LYS A 108 -14.16 9.52 3.78
C LYS A 108 -13.37 9.83 5.06
N ALA A 109 -12.20 10.47 4.93
CA ALA A 109 -11.41 10.91 6.07
C ALA A 109 -12.18 11.92 6.94
N LEU A 110 -12.84 12.89 6.30
CA LEU A 110 -13.69 13.87 6.99
C LEU A 110 -14.88 13.19 7.68
N ASP A 111 -15.52 12.23 7.02
CA ASP A 111 -16.64 11.48 7.61
C ASP A 111 -16.21 10.70 8.85
N PHE A 112 -15.06 10.02 8.78
CA PHE A 112 -14.51 9.30 9.94
C PHE A 112 -14.12 10.26 11.07
N HIS A 113 -13.47 11.38 10.74
CA HIS A 113 -13.14 12.39 11.75
C HIS A 113 -14.39 12.93 12.45
N LYS A 114 -15.46 13.23 11.71
CA LYS A 114 -16.74 13.69 12.31
C LYS A 114 -17.33 12.68 13.29
N LYS A 115 -17.14 11.38 13.02
CA LYS A 115 -17.65 10.29 13.87
C LYS A 115 -16.79 10.07 15.11
N PHE A 116 -15.47 10.05 14.96
CA PHE A 116 -14.56 9.76 16.07
C PHE A 116 -14.21 11.00 16.90
N LYS A 117 -14.25 12.19 16.29
CA LYS A 117 -13.81 13.46 16.87
C LYS A 117 -12.42 13.35 17.53
N ASP A 118 -11.52 12.63 16.85
CA ASP A 118 -10.16 12.37 17.30
C ASP A 118 -9.25 13.50 16.82
N GLY A 119 -8.53 14.16 17.73
CA GLY A 119 -7.67 15.31 17.44
C GLY A 119 -8.41 16.66 17.40
N GLU A 120 -7.89 17.62 16.64
CA GLU A 120 -8.49 18.95 16.51
C GLU A 120 -9.78 18.93 15.68
N GLU A 121 -10.80 19.68 16.13
CA GLU A 121 -12.08 19.83 15.42
C GLU A 121 -11.92 20.43 14.01
N SER A 122 -10.85 21.22 13.80
CA SER A 122 -10.49 21.91 12.56
C SER A 122 -9.96 20.98 11.45
N PHE A 123 -9.97 19.66 11.63
CA PHE A 123 -9.41 18.71 10.67
C PHE A 123 -10.03 18.86 9.26
N THR A 124 -9.17 19.15 8.29
CA THR A 124 -9.57 19.41 6.89
C THR A 124 -9.28 18.24 5.94
N ALA A 125 -8.70 17.14 6.43
CA ALA A 125 -8.16 16.09 5.58
C ALA A 125 -7.27 16.66 4.45
N SER A 126 -6.40 17.62 4.75
CA SER A 126 -5.56 18.29 3.76
C SER A 126 -4.74 17.33 2.89
N ASP A 127 -4.33 17.76 1.71
CA ASP A 127 -3.44 16.99 0.82
C ASP A 127 -2.18 16.51 1.54
N GLY A 128 -1.61 17.37 2.40
CA GLY A 128 -0.45 17.02 3.22
C GLY A 128 -0.73 15.91 4.25
N TRP A 129 -1.94 15.86 4.80
CA TRP A 129 -2.34 14.75 5.67
C TRP A 129 -2.57 13.47 4.86
N ILE A 130 -3.28 13.53 3.73
CA ILE A 130 -3.54 12.38 2.86
C ILE A 130 -2.24 11.80 2.31
N ASN A 131 -1.28 12.62 1.90
CA ASN A 131 0.03 12.15 1.42
C ASN A 131 0.83 11.45 2.53
N ARG A 132 0.80 11.99 3.75
CA ARG A 132 1.42 11.33 4.92
C ARG A 132 0.71 10.02 5.28
N TRP A 133 -0.61 9.99 5.19
CA TRP A 133 -1.42 8.78 5.38
C TRP A 133 -1.08 7.71 4.34
N LYS A 134 -1.02 8.07 3.04
CA LYS A 134 -0.60 7.17 1.96
C LYS A 134 0.78 6.61 2.21
N ALA A 135 1.74 7.45 2.61
CA ALA A 135 3.09 7.02 2.95
C ALA A 135 3.13 6.10 4.19
N LYS A 136 2.31 6.39 5.22
CA LYS A 136 2.18 5.57 6.44
C LYS A 136 1.72 4.16 6.11
N TYR A 137 0.70 4.01 5.27
CA TYR A 137 0.09 2.72 4.92
C TYR A 137 0.59 2.10 3.61
N GLY A 138 1.53 2.75 2.92
CA GLY A 138 2.08 2.24 1.67
C GLY A 138 1.13 2.28 0.49
N VAL A 139 0.15 3.19 0.50
CA VAL A 139 -0.81 3.37 -0.59
C VAL A 139 -0.16 4.21 -1.70
N ARG A 140 -0.21 3.72 -2.93
CA ARG A 140 0.35 4.37 -4.14
C ARG A 140 -0.74 4.54 -5.19
N GLN A 141 -0.59 5.50 -6.09
CA GLN A 141 -1.46 5.62 -7.25
C GLN A 141 -0.93 4.70 -8.35
N LEU A 142 -1.79 3.81 -8.85
CA LEU A 142 -1.52 2.92 -9.97
C LEU A 142 -2.58 3.15 -11.05
N ASP A 143 -2.19 2.94 -12.29
CA ASP A 143 -3.14 2.86 -13.39
C ASP A 143 -3.93 1.55 -13.24
N ILE A 144 -5.26 1.65 -13.28
CA ILE A 144 -6.14 0.47 -13.23
C ILE A 144 -5.81 -0.39 -14.45
N SER A 145 -5.67 -1.71 -14.34
CA SER A 145 -5.50 -2.58 -15.52
C SER A 145 -6.79 -3.39 -15.69
N GLY A 146 -7.61 -2.98 -16.66
CA GLY A 146 -9.03 -3.35 -16.75
C GLY A 146 -9.37 -4.76 -17.24
N GLU A 147 -8.38 -5.63 -17.47
CA GLU A 147 -8.62 -6.91 -18.16
C GLU A 147 -8.55 -8.14 -17.24
N LYS A 148 -8.07 -7.98 -16.00
CA LYS A 148 -7.70 -9.13 -15.16
C LYS A 148 -8.87 -9.85 -14.48
N LEU A 149 -10.02 -9.18 -14.30
CA LEU A 149 -11.20 -9.76 -13.65
C LEU A 149 -12.32 -10.18 -14.61
N SER A 150 -12.20 -9.81 -15.89
CA SER A 150 -13.23 -10.06 -16.91
C SER A 150 -12.91 -11.28 -17.78
N ALA A 151 -11.71 -11.84 -17.66
CA ALA A 151 -11.29 -12.98 -18.46
C ALA A 151 -11.72 -14.27 -17.76
N ASP A 152 -12.76 -14.92 -18.28
CA ASP A 152 -13.06 -16.30 -17.91
C ASP A 152 -12.06 -17.21 -18.64
N HIS A 153 -11.11 -17.78 -17.89
CA HIS A 153 -9.99 -18.52 -18.49
C HIS A 153 -10.42 -19.85 -19.10
N SER A 154 -11.59 -20.40 -18.73
CA SER A 154 -12.13 -21.64 -19.31
C SER A 154 -12.62 -21.47 -20.75
N GLU A 155 -13.16 -20.31 -21.12
CA GLU A 155 -13.77 -20.11 -22.45
C GLU A 155 -12.74 -19.76 -23.55
N ILE A 156 -11.53 -19.36 -23.15
CA ILE A 156 -10.48 -18.94 -24.08
C ILE A 156 -9.96 -20.10 -24.94
N SER A 157 -9.87 -21.30 -24.37
CA SER A 157 -9.34 -22.47 -25.08
C SER A 157 -10.30 -22.94 -26.18
N GLU A 158 -11.59 -22.98 -25.88
CA GLU A 158 -12.62 -23.37 -26.85
C GLU A 158 -12.76 -22.35 -27.97
N PHE A 159 -12.70 -21.06 -27.64
CA PHE A 159 -12.74 -19.99 -28.64
C PHE A 159 -11.54 -20.06 -29.60
N ARG A 160 -10.33 -20.33 -29.08
CA ARG A 160 -9.13 -20.51 -29.91
C ARG A 160 -9.27 -21.68 -30.88
N SER A 161 -9.73 -22.84 -30.39
CA SER A 161 -9.95 -24.02 -31.23
C SER A 161 -10.96 -23.73 -32.34
N LYS A 162 -12.10 -23.13 -32.01
CA LYS A 162 -13.14 -22.77 -33.00
C LYS A 162 -12.65 -21.75 -34.03
N LEU A 163 -11.83 -20.79 -33.61
CA LEU A 163 -11.25 -19.80 -34.51
C LEU A 163 -10.22 -20.42 -35.45
N GLU A 164 -9.38 -21.32 -34.97
CA GLU A 164 -8.40 -22.06 -35.78
C GLU A 164 -9.11 -22.94 -36.83
N ASP A 165 -10.13 -23.69 -36.42
CA ASP A 165 -10.94 -24.51 -37.33
C ASP A 165 -11.59 -23.66 -38.42
N PHE A 166 -12.15 -22.51 -38.04
CA PHE A 166 -12.79 -21.58 -38.98
C PHE A 166 -11.80 -20.96 -39.98
N ILE A 167 -10.58 -20.62 -39.54
CA ILE A 167 -9.52 -20.09 -40.41
C ILE A 167 -9.09 -21.16 -41.43
N ILE A 168 -8.95 -22.41 -40.99
CA ILE A 168 -8.55 -23.53 -41.86
C ILE A 168 -9.67 -23.86 -42.86
N GLU A 169 -10.91 -23.99 -42.41
CA GLU A 169 -12.07 -24.32 -43.25
C GLU A 169 -12.28 -23.28 -44.37
N ASN A 170 -12.07 -22.00 -44.07
CA ASN A 170 -12.28 -20.90 -45.02
C ASN A 170 -11.00 -20.48 -45.75
N GLY A 171 -9.87 -21.15 -45.53
CA GLY A 171 -8.59 -20.84 -46.18
C GLY A 171 -8.12 -19.40 -45.95
N LEU A 172 -8.43 -18.82 -44.79
CA LEU A 172 -8.17 -17.41 -44.49
C LEU A 172 -6.67 -17.19 -44.25
N THR A 173 -6.11 -16.19 -44.92
CA THR A 173 -4.73 -15.77 -44.70
C THR A 173 -4.63 -14.75 -43.58
N SER A 174 -3.44 -14.59 -42.98
CA SER A 174 -3.21 -13.61 -41.91
C SER A 174 -3.52 -12.17 -42.35
N GLU A 175 -3.44 -11.89 -43.65
CA GLU A 175 -3.74 -10.57 -44.24
C GLU A 175 -5.25 -10.27 -44.31
N GLN A 176 -6.09 -11.29 -44.16
CA GLN A 176 -7.55 -11.19 -44.17
C GLN A 176 -8.16 -11.17 -42.77
N LEU A 177 -7.31 -11.23 -41.73
CA LEU A 177 -7.73 -11.26 -40.34
C LEU A 177 -7.71 -9.83 -39.76
N PHE A 178 -8.88 -9.20 -39.74
CA PHE A 178 -9.04 -7.84 -39.25
C PHE A 178 -9.54 -7.84 -37.80
N ASN A 179 -8.87 -7.07 -36.93
CA ASN A 179 -9.37 -6.79 -35.59
C ASN A 179 -10.42 -5.69 -35.67
N CYS A 180 -11.68 -6.00 -35.35
CA CYS A 180 -12.72 -5.01 -35.12
C CYS A 180 -12.94 -4.86 -33.61
N ASP A 181 -12.52 -3.73 -33.05
CA ASP A 181 -12.80 -3.36 -31.66
C ASP A 181 -13.87 -2.26 -31.63
N GLU A 182 -14.83 -2.39 -30.71
CA GLU A 182 -15.92 -1.42 -30.57
C GLU A 182 -15.45 -0.21 -29.77
N THR A 183 -15.55 0.99 -30.36
CA THR A 183 -15.28 2.26 -29.65
C THR A 183 -16.55 2.77 -28.98
N GLY A 184 -16.75 2.38 -27.72
CA GLY A 184 -17.87 2.84 -26.90
C GLY A 184 -17.74 4.33 -26.51
N LEU A 185 -18.80 5.11 -26.75
CA LEU A 185 -18.90 6.52 -26.36
C LEU A 185 -19.38 6.60 -24.89
N ASN A 186 -18.46 6.85 -23.96
CA ASN A 186 -18.74 6.73 -22.52
C ASN A 186 -19.24 8.04 -21.88
N HIS A 187 -20.50 8.07 -21.46
CA HIS A 187 -21.03 9.09 -20.56
C HIS A 187 -20.94 8.59 -19.09
N ARG A 188 -20.32 9.37 -18.18
CA ARG A 188 -20.03 9.00 -16.76
C ARG A 188 -18.99 7.89 -16.56
N MET A 189 -17.87 8.01 -17.27
CA MET A 189 -16.76 7.06 -17.23
C MET A 189 -16.11 6.98 -15.82
N LEU A 190 -15.82 5.77 -15.35
CA LEU A 190 -15.09 5.56 -14.09
C LEU A 190 -13.65 6.07 -14.20
N PRO A 191 -13.04 6.50 -13.07
CA PRO A 191 -11.64 6.92 -13.03
C PRO A 191 -10.71 5.86 -13.61
N THR A 192 -9.74 6.27 -14.43
CA THR A 192 -8.75 5.37 -15.06
C THR A 192 -7.57 5.02 -14.15
N LYS A 193 -7.44 5.73 -13.02
CA LYS A 193 -6.39 5.54 -12.02
C LYS A 193 -7.01 5.22 -10.67
N THR A 194 -6.41 4.31 -9.92
CA THR A 194 -6.82 3.95 -8.56
C THR A 194 -5.65 4.06 -7.61
N LEU A 195 -5.94 4.36 -6.36
CA LEU A 195 -5.01 4.13 -5.27
C LEU A 195 -5.00 2.64 -4.94
N ALA A 196 -3.81 2.07 -4.76
CA ALA A 196 -3.54 0.65 -4.62
C ALA A 196 -2.46 0.42 -3.55
N SER A 197 -2.44 -0.77 -2.95
CA SER A 197 -1.37 -1.14 -2.01
C SER A 197 -0.05 -1.33 -2.75
N ARG A 198 1.09 -1.08 -2.09
CA ARG A 198 2.42 -1.31 -2.66
C ARG A 198 2.65 -2.76 -3.13
N GLN A 199 1.96 -3.74 -2.54
CA GLN A 199 2.06 -5.15 -2.92
C GLN A 199 1.28 -5.49 -4.20
N GLU A 200 0.39 -4.59 -4.62
CA GLU A 200 -0.49 -4.78 -5.75
C GLU A 200 0.22 -4.28 -7.01
N GLN A 201 0.82 -5.19 -7.78
CA GLN A 201 1.54 -4.83 -9.02
C GLN A 201 0.58 -4.35 -10.12
N THR A 202 -0.61 -4.96 -10.19
CA THR A 202 -1.66 -4.64 -11.15
C THR A 202 -3.00 -4.61 -10.42
N PRO A 203 -3.57 -3.42 -10.16
CA PRO A 203 -4.86 -3.33 -9.49
C PRO A 203 -5.96 -3.88 -10.42
N PRO A 204 -6.77 -4.84 -9.95
CA PRO A 204 -7.91 -5.32 -10.69
C PRO A 204 -8.92 -4.18 -10.86
N GLY A 205 -9.57 -4.14 -12.02
CA GLY A 205 -10.65 -3.23 -12.33
C GLY A 205 -11.36 -3.63 -13.62
N PHE A 206 -12.39 -2.88 -13.97
CA PHE A 206 -13.24 -3.13 -15.14
C PHE A 206 -12.61 -2.60 -16.43
N LYS A 207 -13.05 -3.15 -17.57
CA LYS A 207 -12.49 -2.92 -18.92
C LYS A 207 -12.32 -1.42 -19.19
N LYS A 208 -11.14 -1.06 -19.69
CA LYS A 208 -10.83 0.30 -20.16
C LYS A 208 -11.47 0.51 -21.53
N VAL A 209 -11.87 1.74 -21.81
CA VAL A 209 -12.00 2.23 -23.19
C VAL A 209 -10.78 3.09 -23.49
N ARG A 210 -10.03 2.74 -24.54
CA ARG A 210 -8.88 3.52 -25.02
C ARG A 210 -9.40 4.84 -25.58
N ARG A 211 -8.74 5.96 -25.23
CA ARG A 211 -8.90 7.21 -25.99
C ARG A 211 -8.12 7.04 -27.28
N GLY A 212 -8.80 7.19 -28.42
CA GLY A 212 -8.18 7.34 -29.73
C GLY A 212 -7.37 8.64 -29.82
#